data_AF-A0A7I0KJU7-F1
#
_entry.id   AF-A0A7I0KJU7-F1
#
_cell.length_a   1.000
_cell.length_b   1.000
_cell.length_c   1.000
_cell.angle_alpha   90.00
_cell.angle_beta   90.00
_cell.angle_gamma   90.00
#
_symmetry.space_group_name_H-M   'P 1'
#
loop_
_entity.id
_entity.type
_entity.pdbx_description
1 polymer ?
#
loop_
_entity_poly.entity_id
_entity_poly.type
_entity_poly.pdbx_seq_one_letter_code
_entity_poly.pdbx_strand_id
1 'polypeptide(L)'
;MAAMPFKLPEITYPLSIDTIGKMLALGHEAEIHCLNTSCGHASRLNLVALGHRVGFDHSCLVQDIARYFYCPQCRAAGRPDKRIGMISRALTAPHSQWPREREEWHQEVIRARAR
;
A
#
# COMPACT_ATOMS: atom_id res chain seq x y z
N MET A 1 -22.39 -4.74 -10.51
CA MET A 1 -21.22 -4.07 -9.91
C MET A 1 -21.18 -4.50 -8.46
N ALA A 2 -20.15 -5.22 -8.02
CA ALA A 2 -20.04 -5.61 -6.62
C ALA A 2 -20.00 -4.34 -5.75
N ALA A 3 -20.90 -4.22 -4.77
CA ALA A 3 -20.86 -3.12 -3.83
C ALA A 3 -19.55 -3.18 -3.06
N MET A 4 -18.74 -2.11 -3.16
CA MET A 4 -17.55 -1.98 -2.32
C MET A 4 -18.00 -1.87 -0.86
N PRO A 5 -17.39 -2.58 0.10
CA PRO A 5 -17.85 -2.61 1.50
C PRO A 5 -17.52 -1.31 2.27
N PHE A 6 -17.08 -0.26 1.58
CA PHE A 6 -16.73 1.04 2.14
C PHE A 6 -17.13 2.16 1.18
N LYS A 7 -17.42 3.34 1.73
CA LYS A 7 -17.76 4.54 0.97
C LYS A 7 -16.47 5.24 0.54
N LEU A 8 -16.30 5.48 -0.75
CA LEU A 8 -15.22 6.29 -1.28
C LEU A 8 -15.57 7.79 -1.14
N PRO A 9 -14.57 8.66 -0.92
CA PRO A 9 -14.80 10.10 -0.81
C PRO A 9 -15.21 10.69 -2.16
N GLU A 10 -15.93 11.82 -2.10
CA GLU A 10 -16.21 12.64 -3.28
C GLU A 10 -14.92 13.31 -3.78
N ILE A 11 -14.75 13.36 -5.10
CA ILE A 11 -13.58 14.00 -5.73
C ILE A 11 -13.90 15.46 -6.03
N THR A 12 -13.19 16.36 -5.35
CA THR A 12 -13.34 17.82 -5.49
C THR A 12 -12.16 18.46 -6.23
N TYR A 13 -12.37 19.64 -6.83
CA TYR A 13 -11.34 20.40 -7.56
C TYR A 13 -10.99 21.73 -6.84
N PRO A 14 -9.71 22.17 -6.83
CA PRO A 14 -8.55 21.57 -7.48
C PRO A 14 -8.16 20.21 -6.89
N LEU A 15 -7.72 19.29 -7.75
CA LEU A 15 -7.49 17.89 -7.37
C LEU A 15 -6.25 17.76 -6.49
N SER A 16 -6.43 17.21 -5.28
CA SER A 16 -5.35 16.81 -4.36
C SER A 16 -5.54 15.34 -3.95
N ILE A 17 -4.53 14.51 -4.19
CA ILE A 17 -4.49 13.10 -3.77
C ILE A 17 -3.73 13.02 -2.44
N ASP A 18 -4.41 13.46 -1.38
CA ASP A 18 -3.86 13.59 -0.03
C ASP A 18 -4.38 12.53 0.94
N THR A 19 -5.42 11.76 0.59
CA THR A 19 -6.01 10.73 1.45
C THR A 19 -6.01 9.35 0.79
N ILE A 20 -6.03 8.31 1.61
CA ILE A 20 -6.11 6.90 1.16
C ILE A 20 -7.37 6.68 0.31
N GLY A 21 -8.50 7.26 0.73
CA GLY A 21 -9.77 7.18 0.04
C GLY A 21 -9.73 7.81 -1.35
N LYS A 22 -9.12 9.01 -1.49
CA LYS A 22 -8.97 9.65 -2.82
C LYS A 22 -8.03 8.85 -3.72
N MET A 23 -6.95 8.30 -3.15
CA MET A 23 -6.04 7.42 -3.88
C MET A 23 -6.78 6.20 -4.45
N LEU A 24 -7.63 5.56 -3.64
CA LEU A 24 -8.49 4.45 -4.07
C LEU A 24 -9.56 4.87 -5.08
N ALA A 25 -10.23 6.00 -4.87
CA ALA A 25 -11.29 6.50 -5.73
C ALA A 25 -10.81 6.85 -7.15
N LEU A 26 -9.58 7.33 -7.25
CA LEU A 26 -8.91 7.61 -8.53
C LEU A 26 -8.17 6.36 -9.07
N GLY A 27 -8.24 5.24 -8.35
CA GLY A 27 -7.63 3.95 -8.64
C GLY A 27 -6.09 3.94 -8.64
N HIS A 28 -5.47 4.93 -8.03
CA HIS A 28 -4.02 4.95 -7.83
C HIS A 28 -3.57 3.76 -6.98
N GLU A 29 -2.32 3.35 -7.19
CA GLU A 29 -1.68 2.33 -6.39
C GLU A 29 -0.44 2.90 -5.71
N ALA A 30 0.01 2.27 -4.64
CA ALA A 30 1.25 2.63 -3.96
C ALA A 30 2.15 1.41 -3.82
N GLU A 31 3.45 1.63 -3.91
CA GLU A 31 4.48 0.67 -3.52
C GLU A 31 5.31 1.26 -2.39
N ILE A 32 5.50 0.49 -1.33
CA ILE A 32 6.37 0.83 -0.21
C ILE A 32 7.69 0.11 -0.38
N HIS A 33 8.80 0.80 -0.16
CA HIS A 33 10.13 0.21 -0.21
C HIS A 33 10.97 0.61 1.01
N CYS A 34 11.82 -0.30 1.44
CA CYS A 34 12.75 -0.07 2.54
C CYS A 34 13.93 0.76 2.03
N LEU A 35 14.19 1.90 2.69
CA LEU A 35 15.34 2.76 2.38
C LEU A 35 16.61 2.37 3.14
N ASN A 36 16.64 1.21 3.81
CA ASN A 36 17.88 0.75 4.41
C ASN A 36 18.85 0.34 3.30
N THR A 37 20.09 0.83 3.40
CA THR A 37 21.18 0.48 2.48
C THR A 37 21.26 -1.03 2.36
N SER A 38 21.34 -1.51 1.12
CA SER A 38 21.40 -2.92 0.72
C SER A 38 20.20 -3.82 1.05
N CYS A 39 19.09 -3.31 1.60
CA CYS A 39 17.88 -4.13 1.76
C CYS A 39 17.11 -4.27 0.43
N GLY A 40 16.73 -3.15 -0.20
CA GLY A 40 16.02 -3.16 -1.48
C GLY A 40 14.63 -3.80 -1.46
N HIS A 41 14.11 -4.18 -0.29
CA HIS A 41 12.81 -4.82 -0.17
C HIS A 41 11.70 -3.83 -0.52
N ALA A 42 10.82 -4.22 -1.43
CA ALA A 42 9.65 -3.45 -1.82
C ALA A 42 8.41 -4.35 -1.84
N SER A 43 7.26 -3.75 -1.56
CA SER A 43 5.97 -4.41 -1.60
C SER A 43 4.89 -3.42 -2.00
N ARG A 44 3.95 -3.88 -2.82
CA ARG A 44 2.75 -3.11 -3.15
C ARG A 44 1.85 -2.99 -1.92
N LEU A 45 1.30 -1.81 -1.74
CA LEU A 45 0.48 -1.47 -0.59
C LEU A 45 -0.97 -1.86 -0.82
N ASN A 46 -1.53 -2.65 0.10
CA ASN A 46 -2.97 -2.86 0.19
C ASN A 46 -3.66 -1.61 0.77
N LEU A 47 -4.04 -0.67 -0.10
CA LEU A 47 -4.70 0.57 0.31
C LEU A 47 -6.05 0.35 1.00
N VAL A 48 -6.78 -0.73 0.64
CA VAL A 48 -8.04 -1.10 1.29
C VAL A 48 -7.80 -1.53 2.73
N ALA A 49 -6.85 -2.44 2.96
CA ALA A 49 -6.52 -2.88 4.31
C ALA A 49 -5.92 -1.75 5.17
N LEU A 50 -5.12 -0.86 4.57
CA LEU A 50 -4.62 0.32 5.27
C LEU A 50 -5.78 1.24 5.65
N GLY A 51 -6.70 1.53 4.72
CA GLY A 51 -7.89 2.35 4.97
C GLY A 51 -8.78 1.79 6.09
N HIS A 52 -8.98 0.47 6.15
CA HIS A 52 -9.68 -0.17 7.28
C HIS A 52 -8.94 -0.03 8.61
N ARG A 53 -7.61 0.04 8.59
CA ARG A 53 -6.79 0.15 9.81
C ARG A 53 -6.72 1.58 10.36
N VAL A 54 -6.60 2.59 9.48
CA VAL A 54 -6.30 3.97 9.90
C VAL A 54 -7.37 4.99 9.49
N GLY A 55 -8.36 4.57 8.70
CA GLY A 55 -9.40 5.42 8.13
C GLY A 55 -9.11 5.80 6.67
N PHE A 56 -10.17 5.89 5.85
CA PHE A 56 -10.04 6.28 4.44
C PHE A 56 -9.75 7.78 4.26
N ASP A 57 -10.16 8.63 5.20
CA ASP A 57 -9.84 10.06 5.20
C ASP A 57 -8.44 10.36 5.76
N HIS A 58 -7.71 9.32 6.22
CA HIS A 58 -6.34 9.50 6.69
C HIS A 58 -5.41 9.88 5.53
N SER A 59 -4.41 10.71 5.83
CA SER A 59 -3.38 11.10 4.87
C SER A 59 -2.72 9.88 4.23
N CYS A 60 -2.52 9.91 2.91
CA CYS A 60 -1.76 8.90 2.17
C CYS A 60 -0.29 9.27 1.96
N LEU A 61 0.19 10.39 2.51
CA LEU A 61 1.57 10.82 2.34
C LEU A 61 2.53 9.94 3.16
N VAL A 62 3.73 9.69 2.64
CA VAL A 62 4.67 8.72 3.22
C VAL A 62 5.02 9.06 4.67
N GLN A 63 5.17 10.34 5.01
CA GLN A 63 5.46 10.79 6.37
C GLN A 63 4.36 10.45 7.38
N ASP A 64 3.11 10.41 6.94
CA ASP A 64 1.95 10.18 7.81
C ASP A 64 1.65 8.68 7.97
N ILE A 65 1.99 7.88 6.96
CA ILE A 65 1.74 6.43 6.97
C ILE A 65 2.95 5.63 7.41
N ALA A 66 4.17 6.17 7.38
CA ALA A 66 5.41 5.45 7.66
C ALA A 66 5.42 4.71 9.01
N ARG A 67 4.79 5.29 10.03
CA ARG A 67 4.68 4.70 11.37
C ARG A 67 3.95 3.36 11.42
N TYR A 68 3.14 3.03 10.40
CA TYR A 68 2.38 1.79 10.35
C TYR A 68 3.14 0.62 9.72
N PHE A 69 4.34 0.88 9.19
CA PHE A 69 5.13 -0.10 8.45
C PHE A 69 6.47 -0.37 9.12
N TYR A 70 6.95 -1.59 8.91
CA TYR A 70 8.31 -2.01 9.23
C TYR A 70 8.79 -2.95 8.13
N CYS A 71 10.11 -3.07 7.96
CA CYS A 71 10.68 -4.01 7.00
C CYS A 71 10.90 -5.36 7.68
N PRO A 72 10.21 -6.45 7.28
CA PRO A 72 10.34 -7.75 7.93
C PRO A 72 11.75 -8.31 7.81
N GLN A 73 12.43 -8.11 6.67
CA GLN A 73 13.81 -8.55 6.46
C GLN A 73 14.80 -7.81 7.38
N CYS A 74 14.67 -6.48 7.50
CA CYS A 74 15.53 -5.70 8.38
C CYS A 74 15.30 -6.07 9.85
N ARG A 75 14.04 -6.24 10.25
CA ARG A 75 13.69 -6.61 11.62
C ARG A 75 14.21 -8.01 11.98
N ALA A 76 14.06 -8.99 11.08
CA ALA A 76 14.63 -10.33 11.27
C ALA A 76 16.17 -10.31 11.38
N ALA A 77 16.83 -9.37 10.69
CA ALA A 77 18.28 -9.16 10.76
C ALA A 77 18.73 -8.30 11.97
N GLY A 78 17.84 -7.97 12.91
CA GLY A 78 18.15 -7.12 14.07
C GLY A 78 18.49 -5.67 13.74
N ARG A 79 18.16 -5.21 12.51
CA ARG A 79 18.38 -3.82 12.10
C ARG A 79 17.21 -2.96 12.58
N PRO A 80 17.45 -1.70 12.94
CA PRO A 80 16.38 -0.79 13.34
C PRO A 80 15.39 -0.60 12.18
N ASP A 81 14.12 -0.42 12.53
CA ASP A 81 13.10 -0.05 11.57
C ASP A 81 13.40 1.37 11.06
N LYS A 82 13.99 1.45 9.86
CA LYS A 82 14.35 2.71 9.21
C LYS A 82 13.23 3.23 8.32
N ARG A 83 13.42 4.47 7.85
CA ARG A 83 12.54 5.21 6.94
C ARG A 83 12.11 4.33 5.77
N ILE A 84 10.82 4.31 5.50
CA ILE A 84 10.25 3.75 4.27
C ILE A 84 10.14 4.84 3.21
N GLY A 85 10.24 4.45 1.95
CA GLY A 85 9.85 5.28 0.82
C GLY A 85 8.54 4.77 0.23
N MET A 86 7.84 5.65 -0.48
CA MET A 86 6.62 5.30 -1.19
C MET A 86 6.71 5.80 -2.63
N ILE A 87 6.34 4.94 -3.58
CA ILE A 87 6.15 5.30 -4.99
C ILE A 87 4.64 5.25 -5.25
N SER A 88 4.06 6.41 -5.55
CA SER A 88 2.70 6.46 -6.10
C SER A 88 2.75 6.03 -7.56
N ARG A 89 1.90 5.07 -7.92
CA ARG A 89 1.74 4.58 -9.28
C ARG A 89 0.41 5.05 -9.82
N ALA A 90 0.48 5.70 -10.98
CA ALA A 90 -0.69 6.11 -11.73
C ALA A 90 -1.56 4.90 -12.10
N LEU A 91 -2.83 5.18 -12.30
CA LEU A 91 -3.83 4.23 -12.74
C LEU A 91 -3.37 3.49 -14.01
N THR A 92 -3.18 2.18 -13.92
CA THR A 92 -2.89 1.33 -15.11
C THR A 92 -4.07 0.42 -15.47
N ALA A 93 -5.12 0.41 -14.66
CA ALA A 93 -6.37 -0.34 -14.85
C ALA A 93 -7.54 0.49 -14.30
N PRO A 94 -8.80 0.31 -14.72
CA PRO A 94 -9.92 1.17 -14.27
C PRO A 94 -10.16 1.24 -12.76
N HIS A 95 -9.60 0.32 -11.97
CA HIS A 95 -9.66 0.28 -10.50
C HIS A 95 -8.47 -0.50 -9.93
N SER A 96 -8.20 -0.34 -8.63
CA SER A 96 -7.18 -1.15 -7.94
C SER A 96 -7.57 -2.63 -7.98
N GLN A 97 -6.68 -3.47 -8.53
CA GLN A 97 -6.90 -4.92 -8.66
C GLN A 97 -6.31 -5.68 -7.46
N TRP A 98 -6.28 -5.09 -6.26
CA TRP A 98 -5.62 -5.72 -5.11
C TRP A 98 -6.55 -6.67 -4.32
N PRO A 99 -6.10 -7.88 -3.92
CA PRO A 99 -4.85 -8.52 -4.32
C PRO A 99 -4.92 -8.97 -5.80
N ARG A 100 -3.81 -8.82 -6.52
CA ARG A 100 -3.71 -9.26 -7.92
C ARG A 100 -3.47 -10.77 -7.94
N GLU A 101 -3.89 -11.45 -9.01
CA GLU A 101 -3.59 -12.87 -9.24
C GLU A 101 -2.09 -13.19 -9.06
N ARG A 102 -1.20 -12.29 -9.53
CA ARG A 102 0.25 -12.40 -9.30
C ARG A 102 0.62 -12.43 -7.82
N GLU A 103 -0.03 -11.62 -7.00
CA GLU A 103 0.24 -11.57 -5.57
C GLU A 103 -0.36 -12.76 -4.84
N GLU A 104 -1.52 -13.23 -5.26
CA GLU A 104 -2.10 -14.49 -4.78
C GLU A 104 -1.14 -15.65 -5.08
N TRP A 105 -0.65 -15.76 -6.32
CA TRP A 105 0.38 -16.73 -6.71
C TRP A 105 1.68 -16.56 -5.90
N HIS A 106 2.18 -15.33 -5.72
CA HIS A 106 3.36 -15.07 -4.88
C HIS A 106 3.15 -15.54 -3.43
N GLN A 107 1.98 -15.25 -2.86
CA GLN A 107 1.60 -15.69 -1.50
C GLN A 107 1.48 -17.21 -1.42
N GLU A 108 0.91 -17.87 -2.42
CA GLU A 108 0.84 -19.33 -2.53
C GLU A 108 2.23 -19.94 -2.58
N VAL A 109 3.13 -19.42 -3.41
CA VAL A 109 4.53 -19.87 -3.50
C VAL A 109 5.26 -19.67 -2.18
N ILE A 110 5.09 -18.51 -1.52
CA ILE A 110 5.70 -18.24 -0.20
C ILE A 110 5.18 -19.24 0.84
N ARG A 111 3.86 -19.49 0.88
CA ARG A 111 3.23 -20.45 1.80
C ARG A 111 3.71 -21.89 1.53
N ALA A 112 3.85 -22.27 0.27
CA ALA A 112 4.35 -23.58 -0.12
C ALA A 112 5.82 -23.79 0.29
N ARG A 113 6.66 -22.74 0.23
CA ARG A 113 8.07 -22.77 0.66
C ARG A 113 8.27 -22.70 2.18
N ALA A 114 7.26 -22.27 2.93
CA ALA A 114 7.29 -22.20 4.38
C ALA A 114 6.81 -23.50 5.07
N ARG A 115 6.37 -24.49 4.29
CA ARG A 115 6.07 -25.86 4.74
C ARG A 115 7.27 -26.75 4.48
#